data_AF-A0A2G2YVM8-F1
#
_entry.id   AF-A0A2G2YVM8-F1
#
_cell.length_a   1.000
_cell.length_b   1.000
_cell.length_c   1.000
_cell.angle_alpha   90.00
_cell.angle_beta   90.00
_cell.angle_gamma   90.00
#
_symmetry.space_group_name_H-M   'P 1'
#
loop_
_entity.id
_entity.type
_entity.pdbx_description
1 polymer ?
#
loop_
_entity_poly.entity_id
_entity_poly.type
_entity_poly.pdbx_seq_one_letter_code
_entity_poly.pdbx_strand_id
1 'polypeptide(L)'
;MAYQLQQAFLSAILYPEPLPFQTLIAHLMSHSNVQRSRAESVYNFIKKNYPNQLAMKLVNHVSSAKLDELTQASVKVMLLRCIQVEESKSVVKKLCDAVSELASSILPVNGWPEPFLFRCATSDYVTLQELSFLIFSRLAGNVGEVLIRVGKVLHSVFLKTLSNSPNLDVKIAAFSAVVKFVRCLASLSDREKFQEVLPLMMRTLTEALNCG
;
A
#
# COMPACT_ATOMS: atom_id res chain seq x y z
N MET A 1 -30.86 25.88 4.69
CA MET A 1 -29.80 26.29 5.63
C MET A 1 -29.15 25.09 6.35
N ALA A 2 -29.91 24.21 7.01
CA ALA A 2 -29.36 23.02 7.69
C ALA A 2 -28.59 22.04 6.77
N TYR A 3 -29.09 21.81 5.55
CA TYR A 3 -28.43 20.91 4.58
C TYR A 3 -27.07 21.44 4.09
N GLN A 4 -26.94 22.76 3.94
CA GLN A 4 -25.69 23.42 3.54
C GLN A 4 -24.64 23.40 4.67
N LEU A 5 -25.07 23.57 5.93
CA LEU A 5 -24.19 23.45 7.09
C LEU A 5 -23.67 22.01 7.27
N GLN A 6 -24.54 21.01 7.03
CA GLN A 6 -24.16 19.61 7.09
C GLN A 6 -23.19 19.24 5.95
N GLN A 7 -23.41 19.74 4.73
CA GLN A 7 -22.48 19.59 3.61
C GLN A 7 -21.13 20.29 3.86
N ALA A 8 -21.13 21.50 4.42
CA ALA A 8 -19.91 22.24 4.74
C ALA A 8 -19.05 21.52 5.80
N PHE A 9 -19.70 20.94 6.82
CA PHE A 9 -19.02 20.15 7.85
C PHE A 9 -18.43 18.84 7.28
N LEU A 10 -19.20 18.14 6.43
CA LEU A 10 -18.73 16.96 5.71
C LEU A 10 -17.55 17.29 4.78
N SER A 11 -17.62 18.42 4.06
CA SER A 11 -16.51 18.86 3.22
C SER A 11 -15.27 19.18 4.03
N ALA A 12 -15.41 19.79 5.22
CA ALA A 12 -14.28 20.12 6.09
C ALA A 12 -13.60 18.89 6.70
N ILE A 13 -14.34 17.80 6.97
CA ILE A 13 -13.77 16.54 7.45
C ILE A 13 -13.05 15.79 6.32
N LEU A 14 -13.62 15.81 5.11
CA LEU A 14 -13.12 15.01 3.99
C LEU A 14 -12.06 15.75 3.14
N TYR A 15 -12.01 17.08 3.17
CA TYR A 15 -11.16 17.92 2.31
C TYR A 15 -10.84 19.30 2.95
N PRO A 16 -9.79 20.01 2.48
CA PRO A 16 -8.39 19.59 2.52
C PRO A 16 -7.79 19.62 3.95
N GLU A 17 -8.42 20.34 4.88
CA GLU A 17 -7.88 20.65 6.21
C GLU A 17 -7.66 19.38 7.08
N PRO A 18 -6.48 19.22 7.73
CA PRO A 18 -6.19 18.05 8.55
C PRO A 18 -6.89 18.08 9.92
N LEU A 19 -7.14 19.27 10.47
CA LEU A 19 -7.61 19.46 11.85
C LEU A 19 -9.01 18.85 12.14
N PRO A 20 -10.02 19.01 11.26
CA PRO A 20 -11.36 18.46 11.51
C PRO A 20 -11.35 16.93 11.54
N PHE A 21 -10.55 16.32 10.67
CA PHE A 21 -10.37 14.88 10.63
C PHE A 21 -9.62 14.37 11.87
N GLN A 22 -8.53 15.02 12.27
CA GLN A 22 -7.79 14.70 13.49
C GLN A 22 -8.66 14.81 14.74
N THR A 23 -9.49 15.84 14.82
CA THR A 23 -10.43 16.05 15.92
C THR A 23 -11.48 14.94 15.97
N LEU A 24 -11.97 14.47 14.82
CA LEU A 24 -12.87 13.32 14.74
C LEU A 24 -12.19 12.06 15.30
N ILE A 25 -10.95 11.78 14.89
CA ILE A 25 -10.18 10.63 15.40
C ILE A 25 -9.92 10.75 16.90
N ALA A 26 -9.52 11.92 17.39
CA ALA A 26 -9.29 12.16 18.82
C ALA A 26 -10.57 11.95 19.64
N HIS A 27 -11.72 12.40 19.15
CA HIS A 27 -13.01 12.18 19.82
C HIS A 27 -13.44 10.71 19.81
N LEU A 28 -13.12 9.93 18.77
CA LEU A 28 -13.33 8.48 18.77
C LEU A 28 -12.52 7.77 19.87
N MET A 29 -11.38 8.33 20.27
CA MET A 29 -10.52 7.79 21.34
C MET A 29 -10.75 8.47 22.70
N SER A 30 -11.70 9.40 22.81
CA SER A 30 -11.96 10.16 24.04
C SER A 30 -12.51 9.27 25.17
N HIS A 31 -12.16 9.57 26.42
CA HIS A 31 -12.76 8.95 27.61
C HIS A 31 -14.23 9.37 27.84
N SER A 32 -14.68 10.47 27.21
CA SER A 32 -16.08 10.92 27.28
C SER A 32 -16.99 10.11 26.37
N ASN A 33 -17.92 9.35 26.97
CA ASN A 33 -18.91 8.57 26.22
C ASN A 33 -19.77 9.43 25.29
N VAL A 34 -20.08 10.67 25.67
CA VAL A 34 -20.87 11.60 24.85
C VAL A 34 -20.11 12.04 23.61
N GLN A 35 -18.82 12.39 23.76
CA GLN A 35 -17.98 12.77 22.62
C GLN A 35 -17.74 11.58 21.70
N ARG A 36 -17.47 10.39 22.27
CA ARG A 36 -17.24 9.16 21.52
C ARG A 36 -18.46 8.75 20.69
N SER A 37 -19.64 8.70 21.30
CA SER A 37 -20.88 8.33 20.61
C SER A 37 -21.25 9.30 19.47
N ARG A 38 -21.03 10.61 19.66
CA ARG A 38 -21.21 11.62 18.60
C ARG A 38 -20.21 11.40 17.45
N ALA A 39 -18.95 11.15 17.78
CA ALA A 39 -17.91 10.88 16.79
C ALA A 39 -18.17 9.58 16.01
N GLU A 40 -18.63 8.51 16.69
CA GLU A 40 -19.03 7.25 16.07
C GLU A 40 -20.19 7.43 15.10
N SER A 41 -21.19 8.25 15.46
CA SER A 41 -22.32 8.55 14.57
C SER A 41 -21.86 9.25 13.30
N VAL A 42 -20.96 10.24 13.42
CA VAL A 42 -20.37 10.93 12.27
C VAL A 42 -19.51 9.98 11.44
N TYR A 43 -18.65 9.17 12.09
CA TYR A 43 -17.81 8.19 11.41
C TYR A 43 -18.64 7.17 10.64
N ASN A 44 -19.68 6.60 11.25
CA ASN A 44 -20.57 5.62 10.62
C ASN A 44 -21.34 6.23 9.45
N PHE A 45 -21.79 7.48 9.57
CA PHE A 45 -22.41 8.21 8.46
C PHE A 45 -21.44 8.36 7.29
N ILE A 46 -20.20 8.80 7.53
CA ILE A 46 -19.19 8.96 6.48
C ILE A 46 -18.81 7.60 5.90
N LYS A 47 -18.63 6.56 6.73
CA LYS A 47 -18.31 5.19 6.29
C LYS A 47 -19.38 4.65 5.34
N LYS A 48 -20.66 4.93 5.61
CA LYS A 48 -21.78 4.50 4.77
C LYS A 48 -21.86 5.26 3.45
N ASN A 49 -21.71 6.59 3.48
CA ASN A 49 -22.00 7.45 2.33
C ASN A 49 -20.77 7.81 1.49
N TYR A 50 -19.58 7.81 2.09
CA TYR A 50 -18.31 8.22 1.48
C TYR A 50 -17.15 7.28 1.86
N PRO A 51 -17.29 5.94 1.73
CA PRO A 51 -16.30 4.97 2.19
C PRO A 51 -14.90 5.22 1.60
N ASN A 52 -14.83 5.53 0.32
CA ASN A 52 -13.57 5.74 -0.39
C ASN A 52 -12.85 7.01 0.06
N GLN A 53 -13.59 8.07 0.40
CA GLN A 53 -13.02 9.33 0.87
C GLN A 53 -12.55 9.21 2.32
N LEU A 54 -13.32 8.50 3.15
CA LEU A 54 -12.91 8.16 4.51
C LEU A 54 -11.63 7.32 4.51
N ALA A 55 -11.57 6.28 3.67
CA ALA A 55 -10.37 5.46 3.50
C ALA A 55 -9.18 6.34 3.08
N MET A 56 -9.37 7.23 2.11
CA MET A 56 -8.32 8.18 1.70
C MET A 56 -7.81 9.05 2.83
N LYS A 57 -8.71 9.59 3.66
CA LYS A 57 -8.34 10.50 4.73
C LYS A 57 -7.64 9.77 5.88
N LEU A 58 -8.09 8.57 6.20
CA LEU A 58 -7.42 7.67 7.15
C LEU A 58 -6.00 7.31 6.68
N VAL A 59 -5.86 6.91 5.41
CA VAL A 59 -4.56 6.59 4.79
C VAL A 59 -3.61 7.78 4.89
N ASN A 60 -4.04 8.97 4.44
CA ASN A 60 -3.19 10.16 4.48
C ASN A 60 -2.81 10.55 5.92
N HIS A 61 -3.74 10.42 6.87
CA HIS A 61 -3.48 10.73 8.26
C HIS A 61 -2.43 9.78 8.86
N VAL A 62 -2.58 8.48 8.64
CA VAL A 62 -1.62 7.44 9.04
C VAL A 62 -0.24 7.68 8.44
N SER A 63 -0.18 8.01 7.15
CA SER A 63 1.07 8.31 6.44
C SER A 63 1.78 9.55 7.00
N SER A 64 1.03 10.57 7.44
CA SER A 64 1.58 11.84 7.91
C SER A 64 1.95 11.89 9.40
N ALA A 65 1.38 10.99 10.22
CA ALA A 65 1.58 11.00 11.66
C ALA A 65 2.77 10.11 12.05
N LYS A 66 3.67 10.60 12.93
CA LYS A 66 4.59 9.73 13.68
C LYS A 66 3.76 8.93 14.68
N LEU A 67 3.22 7.80 14.23
CA LEU A 67 2.45 6.87 15.05
C LEU A 67 3.39 6.14 16.02
N ASP A 68 2.92 5.84 17.23
CA ASP A 68 3.62 4.93 18.15
C ASP A 68 3.62 3.48 17.58
N GLU A 69 4.54 2.65 18.06
CA GLU A 69 4.80 1.32 17.51
C GLU A 69 3.60 0.37 17.58
N LEU A 70 2.80 0.43 18.65
CA LEU A 70 1.60 -0.39 18.81
C LEU A 70 0.51 0.03 17.82
N THR A 71 0.36 1.34 17.60
CA THR A 71 -0.56 1.90 16.61
C THR A 71 -0.11 1.55 15.19
N GLN A 72 1.19 1.63 14.88
CA GLN A 72 1.74 1.20 13.59
C GLN A 72 1.42 -0.27 13.29
N ALA A 73 1.64 -1.17 14.27
CA ALA A 73 1.34 -2.59 14.12
C ALA A 73 -0.15 -2.85 13.87
N SER A 74 -1.02 -2.17 14.61
CA SER A 74 -2.49 -2.30 14.50
C SER A 74 -3.00 -1.79 13.15
N VAL A 75 -2.54 -0.61 12.73
CA VAL A 75 -2.89 0.01 11.44
C VAL A 75 -2.41 -0.87 10.29
N LYS A 76 -1.21 -1.42 10.39
CA LYS A 76 -0.70 -2.35 9.38
C LYS A 76 -1.58 -3.59 9.24
N VAL A 77 -1.94 -4.28 10.32
CA VAL A 77 -2.84 -5.44 10.27
C VAL A 77 -4.17 -5.07 9.63
N MET A 78 -4.72 -3.90 9.98
CA MET A 78 -5.98 -3.41 9.42
C MET A 78 -5.87 -3.13 7.91
N LEU A 79 -4.85 -2.39 7.46
CA LEU A 79 -4.64 -2.08 6.04
C LEU A 79 -4.47 -3.34 5.20
N LEU A 80 -3.70 -4.32 5.70
CA LEU A 80 -3.50 -5.59 5.02
C LEU A 80 -4.79 -6.41 4.90
N ARG A 81 -5.64 -6.37 5.93
CA ARG A 81 -6.97 -6.98 5.89
C ARG A 81 -7.89 -6.27 4.90
N CYS A 82 -7.88 -4.93 4.87
CA CYS A 82 -8.68 -4.15 3.92
C CYS A 82 -8.32 -4.50 2.47
N ILE A 83 -7.02 -4.66 2.17
CA ILE A 83 -6.56 -5.05 0.82
C ILE A 83 -7.15 -6.40 0.38
N GLN A 84 -7.36 -7.34 1.30
CA GLN A 84 -7.87 -8.67 0.95
C GLN A 84 -9.36 -8.69 0.63
N VAL A 85 -10.13 -7.75 1.19
CA VAL A 85 -11.60 -7.73 1.05
C VAL A 85 -12.12 -6.62 0.15
N GLU A 86 -11.25 -5.71 -0.31
CA GLU A 86 -11.63 -4.57 -1.13
C GLU A 86 -11.73 -4.96 -2.61
N GLU A 87 -12.87 -4.68 -3.23
CA GLU A 87 -13.15 -4.98 -4.64
C GLU A 87 -12.84 -3.79 -5.56
N SER A 88 -12.85 -2.56 -5.02
CA SER A 88 -12.60 -1.37 -5.82
C SER A 88 -11.11 -1.22 -6.13
N LYS A 89 -10.71 -1.45 -7.39
CA LYS A 89 -9.32 -1.25 -7.87
C LYS A 89 -8.74 0.13 -7.50
N SER A 90 -9.56 1.19 -7.51
CA SER A 90 -9.14 2.54 -7.10
C SER A 90 -8.76 2.59 -5.63
N VAL A 91 -9.58 2.00 -4.75
CA VAL A 91 -9.35 1.96 -3.30
C VAL A 91 -8.17 1.06 -2.96
N VAL A 92 -8.11 -0.11 -3.59
CA VAL A 92 -6.98 -1.06 -3.49
C VAL A 92 -5.64 -0.35 -3.75
N LYS A 93 -5.54 0.43 -4.84
CA LYS A 93 -4.31 1.16 -5.18
C LYS A 93 -3.90 2.14 -4.08
N LYS A 94 -4.88 2.83 -3.49
CA LYS A 94 -4.68 3.80 -2.40
C LYS A 94 -4.32 3.13 -1.08
N LEU A 95 -4.89 1.97 -0.78
CA LEU A 95 -4.47 1.15 0.35
C LEU A 95 -3.01 0.70 0.16
N CYS A 96 -2.61 0.36 -1.05
CA CYS A 96 -1.20 0.10 -1.35
C CYS A 96 -0.30 1.32 -1.20
N ASP A 97 -0.77 2.52 -1.56
CA ASP A 97 -0.04 3.77 -1.26
C ASP A 97 0.19 3.91 0.25
N ALA A 98 -0.87 3.74 1.05
CA ALA A 98 -0.82 3.77 2.51
C ALA A 98 0.18 2.78 3.09
N VAL A 99 0.10 1.53 2.65
CA VAL A 99 0.97 0.45 3.12
C VAL A 99 2.41 0.70 2.73
N SER A 100 2.66 1.23 1.53
CA SER A 100 4.02 1.54 1.05
C SER A 100 4.64 2.69 1.84
N GLU A 101 3.85 3.73 2.15
CA GLU A 101 4.29 4.88 2.92
C GLU A 101 4.57 4.50 4.38
N LEU A 102 3.63 3.77 5.00
CA LEU A 102 3.82 3.21 6.34
C LEU A 102 5.02 2.27 6.39
N ALA A 103 5.21 1.44 5.37
CA ALA A 103 6.37 0.57 5.28
C ALA A 103 7.67 1.38 5.17
N SER A 104 7.70 2.43 4.35
CA SER A 104 8.89 3.28 4.18
C SER A 104 9.29 3.98 5.48
N SER A 105 8.33 4.34 6.35
CA SER A 105 8.62 4.97 7.63
C SER A 105 9.07 3.98 8.72
N ILE A 106 8.58 2.74 8.69
CA ILE A 106 8.91 1.70 9.68
C ILE A 106 10.21 0.95 9.34
N LEU A 107 10.44 0.68 8.04
CA LEU A 107 11.54 -0.13 7.53
C LEU A 107 12.93 0.26 8.06
N PRO A 108 13.28 1.56 8.15
CA PRO A 108 14.60 1.97 8.65
C PRO A 108 14.81 1.70 10.14
N VAL A 109 13.75 1.68 10.94
CA VAL A 109 13.84 1.69 12.41
C VAL A 109 13.61 0.31 13.01
N ASN A 110 12.56 -0.39 12.58
CA ASN A 110 12.08 -1.59 13.27
C ASN A 110 12.15 -2.89 12.44
N GLY A 111 12.63 -2.80 11.19
CA GLY A 111 12.57 -3.91 10.24
C GLY A 111 11.12 -4.23 9.86
N TRP A 112 10.81 -4.23 8.58
CA TRP A 112 9.52 -4.74 8.14
C TRP A 112 9.48 -6.24 8.36
N PRO A 113 8.34 -6.85 8.72
CA PRO A 113 8.26 -8.29 8.66
C PRO A 113 8.20 -8.68 7.19
N GLU A 114 9.37 -9.05 6.71
CA GLU A 114 9.59 -9.66 5.41
C GLU A 114 8.59 -10.81 5.12
N PRO A 115 8.08 -11.62 6.08
CA PRO A 115 7.18 -12.72 5.72
C PRO A 115 5.87 -12.31 5.01
N PHE A 116 5.30 -11.13 5.27
CA PHE A 116 3.97 -10.81 4.72
C PHE A 116 3.99 -10.52 3.23
N LEU A 117 4.83 -9.59 2.75
CA LEU A 117 4.84 -9.20 1.33
C LEU A 117 5.26 -10.35 0.42
N PHE A 118 6.19 -11.19 0.89
CA PHE A 118 6.63 -12.37 0.14
C PHE A 118 5.55 -13.46 0.10
N ARG A 119 4.73 -13.62 1.16
CA ARG A 119 3.53 -14.47 1.10
C ARG A 119 2.50 -13.92 0.12
N CYS A 120 2.30 -12.61 0.07
CA CYS A 120 1.41 -11.99 -0.92
C CYS A 120 1.89 -12.23 -2.36
N ALA A 121 3.19 -12.03 -2.61
CA ALA A 121 3.80 -12.24 -3.92
C ALA A 121 3.74 -13.70 -4.41
N THR A 122 3.57 -14.64 -3.49
CA THR A 122 3.45 -16.07 -3.79
C THR A 122 2.03 -16.62 -3.57
N SER A 123 1.04 -15.75 -3.31
CA SER A 123 -0.35 -16.16 -3.09
C SER A 123 -1.06 -16.51 -4.39
N ASP A 124 -2.08 -17.37 -4.29
CA ASP A 124 -2.96 -17.71 -5.42
C ASP A 124 -3.96 -16.59 -5.77
N TYR A 125 -4.05 -15.55 -4.94
CA TYR A 125 -4.94 -14.42 -5.18
C TYR A 125 -4.24 -13.36 -6.02
N VAL A 126 -4.57 -13.33 -7.31
CA VAL A 126 -3.95 -12.47 -8.35
C VAL A 126 -3.84 -11.01 -7.91
N THR A 127 -4.91 -10.43 -7.36
CA THR A 127 -4.89 -9.04 -6.91
C THR A 127 -3.87 -8.83 -5.80
N LEU A 128 -3.81 -9.71 -4.79
CA LEU A 128 -2.83 -9.57 -3.71
C LEU A 128 -1.39 -9.79 -4.19
N GLN A 129 -1.21 -10.68 -5.17
CA GLN A 129 0.07 -10.88 -5.84
C GLN A 129 0.51 -9.61 -6.59
N GLU A 130 -0.33 -9.03 -7.45
CA GLU A 130 -0.07 -7.79 -8.18
C GLU A 130 0.32 -6.66 -7.22
N LEU A 131 -0.48 -6.47 -6.16
CA LEU A 131 -0.29 -5.42 -5.18
C LEU A 131 1.02 -5.54 -4.40
N SER A 132 1.44 -6.77 -4.10
CA SER A 132 2.72 -7.00 -3.44
C SER A 132 3.89 -6.46 -4.28
N PHE A 133 3.84 -6.62 -5.59
CA PHE A 133 4.86 -6.09 -6.50
C PHE A 133 4.80 -4.58 -6.64
N LEU A 134 3.59 -3.99 -6.64
CA LEU A 134 3.45 -2.53 -6.60
C LEU A 134 4.04 -1.93 -5.31
N ILE A 135 3.83 -2.59 -4.16
CA ILE A 135 4.45 -2.18 -2.89
C ILE A 135 5.98 -2.32 -2.97
N PHE A 136 6.50 -3.45 -3.47
CA PHE A 136 7.95 -3.62 -3.66
C PHE A 136 8.57 -2.55 -4.57
N SER A 137 7.91 -2.22 -5.68
CA SER A 137 8.34 -1.18 -6.62
C SER A 137 8.49 0.19 -5.94
N ARG A 138 7.56 0.55 -5.05
CA ARG A 138 7.62 1.79 -4.26
C ARG A 138 8.70 1.75 -3.19
N LEU A 139 8.78 0.64 -2.44
CA LEU A 139 9.79 0.46 -1.40
C LEU A 139 11.23 0.52 -1.95
N ALA A 140 11.45 -0.02 -3.15
CA ALA A 140 12.74 0.11 -3.84
C ALA A 140 13.10 1.58 -4.09
N GLY A 141 12.11 2.43 -4.42
CA GLY A 141 12.34 3.86 -4.60
C GLY A 141 12.72 4.61 -3.31
N ASN A 142 12.18 4.20 -2.17
CA ASN A 142 12.28 4.98 -0.92
C ASN A 142 13.34 4.43 0.06
N VAL A 143 13.46 3.10 0.15
CA VAL A 143 14.25 2.40 1.18
C VAL A 143 15.00 1.20 0.57
N GLY A 144 15.56 1.40 -0.63
CA GLY A 144 16.23 0.38 -1.41
C GLY A 144 17.32 -0.39 -0.66
N GLU A 145 18.11 0.27 0.19
CA GLU A 145 19.17 -0.35 0.98
C GLU A 145 18.68 -1.51 1.87
N VAL A 146 17.47 -1.39 2.42
CA VAL A 146 16.86 -2.45 3.23
C VAL A 146 16.48 -3.64 2.35
N LEU A 147 15.96 -3.39 1.15
CA LEU A 147 15.56 -4.44 0.22
C LEU A 147 16.77 -5.21 -0.35
N ILE A 148 17.93 -4.56 -0.49
CA ILE A 148 19.16 -5.23 -0.96
C ILE A 148 19.50 -6.44 -0.06
N ARG A 149 19.26 -6.34 1.26
CA ARG A 149 19.51 -7.43 2.22
C ARG A 149 18.72 -8.70 1.89
N VAL A 150 17.52 -8.55 1.33
CA VAL A 150 16.65 -9.67 0.89
C VAL A 150 16.69 -9.89 -0.63
N GLY A 151 17.69 -9.32 -1.32
CA GLY A 151 17.78 -9.32 -2.79
C GLY A 151 17.76 -10.72 -3.42
N LYS A 152 18.34 -11.73 -2.76
CA LYS A 152 18.30 -13.13 -3.25
C LYS A 152 16.87 -13.69 -3.29
N VAL A 153 16.07 -13.40 -2.27
CA VAL A 153 14.67 -13.85 -2.20
C VAL A 153 13.84 -13.10 -3.23
N LEU A 154 14.04 -11.78 -3.35
CA LEU A 154 13.38 -10.96 -4.37
C LEU A 154 13.68 -11.46 -5.78
N HIS A 155 14.95 -11.77 -6.07
CA HIS A 155 15.34 -12.34 -7.36
C HIS A 155 14.56 -13.62 -7.69
N SER A 156 14.49 -14.58 -6.76
CA SER A 156 13.75 -15.82 -6.95
C SER A 156 12.25 -15.58 -7.19
N VAL A 157 11.65 -14.66 -6.42
CA VAL A 157 10.22 -14.31 -6.57
C VAL A 157 9.95 -13.64 -7.92
N PHE A 158 10.82 -12.73 -8.37
CA PHE A 158 10.69 -12.09 -9.68
C PHE A 158 10.81 -13.10 -10.82
N LEU A 159 11.82 -13.98 -10.79
CA LEU A 159 11.99 -15.03 -11.79
C LEU A 159 10.77 -15.94 -11.86
N LYS A 160 10.30 -16.44 -10.71
CA LYS A 160 9.12 -17.32 -10.64
C LYS A 160 7.89 -16.64 -11.23
N THR A 161 7.66 -15.38 -10.88
CA THR A 161 6.46 -14.65 -11.29
C THR A 161 6.47 -14.32 -12.78
N LEU A 162 7.57 -13.77 -13.30
CA LEU A 162 7.69 -13.42 -14.71
C LEU A 162 7.68 -14.65 -15.63
N SER A 163 8.19 -15.78 -15.13
CA SER A 163 8.18 -17.05 -15.88
C SER A 163 6.79 -17.68 -15.92
N ASN A 164 6.12 -17.77 -14.75
CA ASN A 164 5.03 -18.73 -14.54
C ASN A 164 3.67 -18.10 -14.25
N SER A 165 3.58 -16.78 -13.97
CA SER A 165 2.27 -16.17 -13.70
C SER A 165 1.36 -16.29 -14.94
N PRO A 166 0.12 -16.76 -14.79
CA PRO A 166 -0.84 -16.76 -15.89
C PRO A 166 -1.45 -15.36 -16.13
N ASN A 167 -1.28 -14.44 -15.19
CA ASN A 167 -1.86 -13.10 -15.25
C ASN A 167 -0.83 -12.06 -15.71
N LEU A 168 -1.18 -11.31 -16.76
CA LEU A 168 -0.31 -10.30 -17.36
C LEU A 168 -0.11 -9.06 -16.47
N ASP A 169 -1.15 -8.58 -15.78
CA ASP A 169 -1.03 -7.43 -14.86
C ASP A 169 -0.02 -7.71 -13.74
N VAL A 170 -0.05 -8.93 -13.18
CA VAL A 170 0.95 -9.40 -12.21
C VAL A 170 2.35 -9.40 -12.80
N LYS A 171 2.54 -9.90 -14.04
CA LYS A 171 3.85 -9.87 -14.71
C LYS A 171 4.34 -8.44 -14.90
N ILE A 172 3.45 -7.51 -15.31
CA ILE A 172 3.77 -6.09 -15.48
C ILE A 172 4.15 -5.44 -14.15
N ALA A 173 3.42 -5.74 -13.06
CA ALA A 173 3.75 -5.24 -11.73
C ALA A 173 5.12 -5.76 -11.26
N ALA A 174 5.41 -7.06 -11.46
CA ALA A 174 6.71 -7.65 -11.15
C ALA A 174 7.84 -7.04 -12.00
N PHE A 175 7.63 -6.85 -13.30
CA PHE A 175 8.54 -6.13 -14.19
C PHE A 175 8.87 -4.74 -13.63
N SER A 176 7.86 -3.97 -13.24
CA SER A 176 8.04 -2.63 -12.68
C SER A 176 8.88 -2.66 -11.40
N ALA A 177 8.61 -3.64 -10.52
CA ALA A 177 9.37 -3.85 -9.30
C ALA A 177 10.84 -4.20 -9.56
N VAL A 178 11.12 -5.08 -10.55
CA VAL A 178 12.49 -5.43 -10.95
C VAL A 178 13.25 -4.19 -11.42
N VAL A 179 12.65 -3.37 -12.30
CA VAL A 179 13.29 -2.14 -12.79
C VAL A 179 13.63 -1.20 -11.65
N LYS A 180 12.71 -1.00 -10.71
CA LYS A 180 12.95 -0.14 -9.54
C LYS A 180 14.02 -0.71 -8.62
N PHE A 181 13.99 -2.02 -8.35
CA PHE A 181 14.95 -2.68 -7.47
C PHE A 181 16.37 -2.69 -8.04
N VAL A 182 16.55 -3.01 -9.33
CA VAL A 182 17.87 -3.03 -9.98
C VAL A 182 18.54 -1.65 -9.92
N ARG A 183 17.75 -0.56 -9.95
CA ARG A 183 18.27 0.81 -9.78
C ARG A 183 18.82 1.07 -8.37
N CYS A 184 18.42 0.31 -7.35
CA CYS A 184 18.96 0.39 -6.00
C CYS A 184 20.33 -0.28 -5.89
N LEU A 185 20.66 -1.21 -6.79
CA LEU A 185 21.91 -1.97 -6.73
C LEU A 185 23.08 -1.07 -7.14
N ALA A 186 24.04 -0.88 -6.24
CA ALA A 186 25.21 -0.04 -6.47
C ALA A 186 26.28 -0.74 -7.31
N SER A 187 26.48 -2.05 -7.12
CA SER A 187 27.55 -2.80 -7.79
C SER A 187 27.09 -3.39 -9.13
N LEU A 188 27.98 -3.42 -10.11
CA LEU A 188 27.73 -4.09 -11.39
C LEU A 188 27.51 -5.60 -11.19
N SER A 189 28.29 -6.23 -10.33
CA SER A 189 28.16 -7.66 -10.02
C SER A 189 26.79 -8.02 -9.44
N ASP A 190 26.17 -7.15 -8.62
CA ASP A 190 24.82 -7.39 -8.12
C ASP A 190 23.76 -7.22 -9.21
N ARG A 191 23.96 -6.28 -10.13
CA ARG A 191 23.06 -6.09 -11.28
C ARG A 191 23.14 -7.26 -12.26
N GLU A 192 24.33 -7.83 -12.45
CA GLU A 192 24.55 -8.99 -13.31
C GLU A 192 23.73 -10.20 -12.87
N LYS A 193 23.50 -10.36 -11.55
CA LYS A 193 22.65 -11.43 -10.99
C LYS A 193 21.21 -11.37 -11.50
N PHE A 194 20.74 -10.23 -12.02
CA PHE A 194 19.39 -10.04 -12.55
C PHE A 194 19.32 -10.13 -14.08
N GLN A 195 20.40 -10.49 -14.78
CA GLN A 195 20.38 -10.61 -16.25
C GLN A 195 19.41 -11.68 -16.74
N GLU A 196 19.24 -12.78 -16.00
CA GLU A 196 18.30 -13.86 -16.31
C GLU A 196 16.84 -13.38 -16.37
N VAL A 197 16.53 -12.25 -15.72
CA VAL A 197 15.20 -11.67 -15.69
C VAL A 197 14.89 -10.89 -16.98
N LEU A 198 15.91 -10.42 -17.71
CA LEU A 198 15.74 -9.57 -18.90
C LEU A 198 14.95 -10.24 -20.04
N PRO A 199 15.24 -11.49 -20.46
CA PRO A 199 14.45 -12.14 -21.50
C PRO A 199 12.98 -12.29 -21.11
N LEU A 200 12.70 -12.57 -19.84
CA LEU A 200 11.34 -12.70 -19.31
C LEU A 200 10.60 -11.36 -19.31
N MET A 201 11.31 -10.29 -18.98
CA MET A 201 10.82 -8.91 -19.04
C MET A 201 10.48 -8.49 -20.47
N MET A 202 11.35 -8.80 -21.44
CA MET A 202 11.09 -8.54 -22.86
C MET A 202 9.88 -9.34 -23.35
N ARG A 203 9.76 -10.61 -22.98
CA ARG A 203 8.58 -11.44 -23.29
C ARG A 203 7.30 -10.82 -22.74
N THR A 204 7.32 -10.36 -21.49
CA THR A 204 6.17 -9.69 -20.85
C THR A 204 5.75 -8.44 -21.63
N LEU A 205 6.72 -7.63 -22.08
CA LEU A 205 6.45 -6.47 -22.90
C LEU A 205 5.83 -6.84 -24.26
N THR A 206 6.36 -7.87 -24.92
CA THR A 206 5.78 -8.39 -26.18
C THR A 206 4.35 -8.88 -25.99
N GLU A 207 4.07 -9.65 -24.93
CA GLU A 207 2.71 -10.08 -24.58
C GLU A 207 1.79 -8.85 -24.42
N ALA A 208 2.21 -7.83 -23.66
CA ALA A 208 1.42 -6.63 -23.43
C ALA A 208 1.13 -5.82 -24.70
N LEU A 209 2.09 -5.72 -25.63
CA LEU A 209 1.91 -5.03 -26.90
C LEU A 209 0.94 -5.78 -27.85
N ASN A 210 0.89 -7.10 -27.75
CA ASN A 210 0.03 -7.95 -28.59
C ASN A 210 -1.38 -8.14 -28.03
N CYS A 211 -1.62 -7.75 -26.77
CA CYS A 211 -2.94 -7.78 -26.13
C CYS A 211 -3.75 -6.47 -26.33
N GLY A 212 -3.35 -5.62 -27.28
CA GLY A 212 -4.03 -4.37 -27.65
C GLY A 212 -5.20 -4.55 -28.61
#